data_AF-A0A1H6M3W3-F1
#
_entry.id   AF-A0A1H6M3W3-F1
#
_cell.length_a   1.000
_cell.length_b   1.000
_cell.length_c   1.000
_cell.angle_alpha   90.00
_cell.angle_beta   90.00
_cell.angle_gamma   90.00
#
_symmetry.space_group_name_H-M   'P 1'
#
loop_
_entity.id
_entity.type
_entity.pdbx_description
1 polymer ?
#
loop_
_entity_poly.entity_id
_entity_poly.type
_entity_poly.pdbx_seq_one_letter_code
_entity_poly.pdbx_strand_id
1 'polypeptide(L)'
;MTITDAKNILLGSNNAAASYLHAKTQSQLFTVFQPKVKASLGKVGADTVWRNILSKYNTLTGQAVTTDLNEYVTTETINGVFKMVAEKETGIRNNAALRTTSILQQVFGAVKK
;
A
#
# COMPACT_ATOMS: atom_id res chain seq x y z
N MET A 1 10.18 -16.07 -2.59
CA MET A 1 9.15 -16.32 -3.61
C MET A 1 9.24 -17.77 -4.02
N THR A 2 8.12 -18.48 -4.03
CA THR A 2 8.01 -19.87 -4.51
C THR A 2 7.49 -19.92 -5.95
N ILE A 3 7.59 -21.08 -6.61
CA ILE A 3 6.95 -21.30 -7.93
C ILE A 3 5.42 -21.16 -7.82
N THR A 4 4.84 -21.62 -6.71
CA THR A 4 3.41 -21.43 -6.42
C THR A 4 3.03 -19.96 -6.35
N ASP A 5 3.86 -19.13 -5.68
CA ASP A 5 3.65 -17.67 -5.64
C ASP A 5 3.66 -17.09 -7.06
N ALA A 6 4.64 -17.46 -7.88
CA ALA A 6 4.76 -16.98 -9.25
C ALA A 6 3.55 -17.38 -10.11
N LYS A 7 3.06 -18.62 -9.96
CA LYS A 7 1.85 -19.10 -10.63
C LYS A 7 0.61 -18.31 -10.19
N ASN A 8 0.46 -18.07 -8.89
CA ASN A 8 -0.67 -17.32 -8.33
C ASN A 8 -0.63 -15.85 -8.76
N ILE A 9 0.56 -15.26 -8.85
CA ILE A 9 0.74 -13.93 -9.43
C ILE A 9 0.31 -13.95 -10.89
N LEU A 10 0.82 -14.87 -11.69
CA LEU A 10 0.55 -14.88 -13.13
C LEU A 10 -0.94 -15.09 -13.46
N LEU A 11 -1.55 -16.10 -12.86
CA LEU A 11 -2.91 -16.56 -13.16
C LEU A 11 -4.00 -15.96 -12.27
N GLY A 12 -3.61 -15.15 -11.27
CA GLY A 12 -4.53 -14.54 -10.33
C GLY A 12 -5.27 -13.31 -10.88
N SER A 13 -5.86 -12.55 -9.95
CA SER A 13 -6.54 -11.29 -10.23
C SER A 13 -5.63 -10.24 -10.89
N ASN A 14 -6.22 -9.18 -11.44
CA ASN A 14 -5.46 -8.13 -12.14
C ASN A 14 -4.44 -7.37 -11.25
N ASN A 15 -4.53 -7.54 -9.94
CA ASN A 15 -3.64 -6.93 -8.93
C ASN A 15 -2.84 -7.99 -8.13
N ALA A 16 -2.73 -9.23 -8.61
CA ALA A 16 -2.14 -10.32 -7.84
C ALA A 16 -0.67 -10.08 -7.48
N ALA A 17 0.11 -9.43 -8.35
CA ALA A 17 1.50 -9.08 -8.05
C ALA A 17 1.58 -7.97 -6.99
N ALA A 18 0.74 -6.94 -7.09
CA ALA A 18 0.67 -5.85 -6.14
C ALA A 18 0.25 -6.35 -4.75
N SER A 19 -0.77 -7.21 -4.67
CA SER A 19 -1.23 -7.84 -3.43
C SER A 19 -0.15 -8.71 -2.80
N TYR A 20 0.57 -9.51 -3.60
CA TYR A 20 1.69 -10.31 -3.10
C TYR A 20 2.80 -9.42 -2.53
N LEU A 21 3.19 -8.38 -3.28
CA LEU A 21 4.24 -7.46 -2.86
C LEU A 21 3.84 -6.72 -1.57
N HIS A 22 2.60 -6.24 -1.48
CA HIS A 22 2.06 -5.59 -0.28
C HIS A 22 2.18 -6.51 0.94
N ALA A 23 1.63 -7.72 0.84
CA ALA A 23 1.64 -8.69 1.93
C ALA A 23 3.05 -9.07 2.40
N LYS A 24 4.04 -9.07 1.50
CA LYS A 24 5.43 -9.42 1.82
C LYS A 24 6.29 -8.27 2.34
N THR A 25 5.87 -7.02 2.11
CA THR A 25 6.73 -5.85 2.37
C THR A 25 6.09 -4.78 3.27
N GLN A 26 4.78 -4.83 3.53
CA GLN A 26 4.09 -3.76 4.26
C GLN A 26 4.71 -3.47 5.63
N SER A 27 5.16 -4.49 6.37
CA SER A 27 5.69 -4.32 7.72
C SER A 27 7.07 -3.64 7.71
N GLN A 28 7.92 -4.03 6.76
CA GLN A 28 9.22 -3.41 6.56
C GLN A 28 9.06 -1.97 6.06
N LEU A 29 8.13 -1.73 5.13
CA LEU A 29 7.82 -0.39 4.64
C LEU A 29 7.28 0.49 5.77
N PHE A 30 6.38 -0.02 6.61
CA PHE A 30 5.89 0.72 7.77
C PHE A 30 7.03 1.16 8.67
N THR A 31 7.91 0.23 9.03
CA THR A 31 9.08 0.50 9.88
C THR A 31 9.99 1.58 9.30
N VAL A 32 10.20 1.58 7.97
CA VAL A 32 11.06 2.55 7.28
C VAL A 32 10.38 3.91 7.11
N PHE A 33 9.07 3.94 6.86
CA PHE A 33 8.33 5.17 6.55
C PHE A 33 7.86 5.91 7.80
N GLN A 34 7.52 5.20 8.88
CA GLN A 34 6.97 5.79 10.10
C GLN A 34 7.84 6.93 10.67
N PRO A 35 9.19 6.81 10.75
CA PRO A 35 10.03 7.92 11.25
C PRO A 35 9.97 9.16 10.35
N LYS A 36 9.81 8.98 9.03
CA LYS A 36 9.70 10.09 8.07
C LYS A 36 8.35 10.78 8.17
N VAL A 37 7.27 10.00 8.29
CA VAL A 37 5.92 10.51 8.53
C VAL A 37 5.88 11.30 9.84
N LYS A 38 6.41 10.72 10.93
CA LYS A 38 6.50 11.38 12.23
C LYS A 38 7.26 12.70 12.17
N ALA A 39 8.40 12.73 11.48
CA ALA A 39 9.15 13.97 11.30
C ALA A 39 8.35 15.03 10.52
N SER A 40 7.63 14.63 9.46
CA SER A 40 6.81 15.55 8.66
C SER A 40 5.60 16.09 9.41
N LEU A 41 4.85 15.24 10.11
CA LEU A 41 3.68 15.64 10.89
C LEU A 41 4.08 16.44 12.14
N GLY A 42 5.17 16.05 12.80
CA GLY A 42 5.69 16.75 13.97
C GLY A 42 6.18 18.17 13.64
N LYS A 43 6.75 18.39 12.45
CA LYS A 43 7.16 19.75 12.00
C LYS A 43 6.01 20.75 11.97
N VAL A 44 4.80 20.29 11.70
CA VAL A 44 3.60 21.13 11.63
C VAL A 44 2.71 20.99 12.87
N GLY A 45 3.14 20.20 13.87
CA GLY A 45 2.39 19.95 15.12
C GLY A 45 1.08 19.16 14.93
N ALA A 46 0.85 18.57 13.76
CA ALA A 46 -0.42 17.91 13.43
C ALA A 46 -0.70 16.71 14.33
N ASP A 47 0.33 15.96 14.71
CA ASP A 47 0.23 14.80 15.61
C ASP A 47 -0.28 15.21 17.01
N THR A 48 0.16 16.36 17.52
CA THR A 48 -0.24 16.86 18.84
C THR A 48 -1.65 17.44 18.81
N VAL A 49 -2.00 18.22 17.78
CA VAL A 49 -3.36 18.74 17.61
C VAL A 49 -4.37 17.61 17.48
N TRP A 50 -4.07 16.61 16.63
CA TRP A 50 -4.92 15.44 16.43
C TRP A 50 -5.16 14.69 17.74
N ARG A 51 -4.08 14.35 18.45
CA ARG A 51 -4.18 13.64 19.74
C ARG A 51 -5.08 14.39 20.72
N ASN A 52 -4.91 15.71 20.86
CA ASN A 52 -5.72 16.51 21.78
C ASN A 52 -7.21 16.53 21.42
N ILE A 53 -7.54 16.62 20.13
CA ILE A 53 -8.94 16.62 19.66
C ILE A 53 -9.56 15.24 19.87
N LEU A 54 -8.88 14.18 19.42
CA LEU A 54 -9.41 12.82 19.43
C LEU A 54 -9.49 12.25 20.84
N SER A 55 -8.57 12.58 21.74
CA SER A 55 -8.69 12.22 23.16
C SER A 55 -9.97 12.79 23.78
N LYS A 56 -10.29 14.06 23.53
CA LYS A 56 -11.54 14.68 24.03
C LYS A 56 -12.76 14.04 23.38
N TYR A 57 -12.73 13.83 22.07
CA TYR A 57 -13.81 13.19 21.33
C TYR A 57 -14.13 11.80 21.89
N ASN A 58 -13.11 10.96 22.08
CA ASN A 58 -13.26 9.61 22.63
C ASN A 58 -13.83 9.64 24.06
N THR A 59 -13.36 10.55 24.91
CA THR A 59 -13.91 10.72 26.27
C THR A 59 -15.38 11.12 26.26
N LEU A 60 -15.79 12.01 25.36
CA LEU A 60 -17.17 12.50 25.28
C LEU A 60 -18.14 11.50 24.65
N THR A 61 -17.68 10.72 23.67
CA THR A 61 -18.54 9.85 22.86
C THR A 61 -18.46 8.38 23.26
N GLY A 62 -17.46 8.00 24.06
CA GLY A 62 -17.15 6.59 24.34
C GLY A 62 -16.59 5.82 23.14
N GLN A 63 -16.28 6.51 22.02
CA GLN A 63 -15.67 5.87 20.86
C GLN A 63 -14.18 5.63 21.05
N ALA A 64 -13.65 4.60 20.38
CA ALA A 64 -12.24 4.21 20.45
C ALA A 64 -11.50 4.57 19.15
N VAL A 65 -11.59 5.84 18.72
CA VAL A 65 -10.86 6.30 17.53
C VAL A 65 -9.37 6.44 17.87
N THR A 66 -8.47 6.03 16.96
CA THR A 66 -7.03 6.14 17.21
C THR A 66 -6.57 7.59 17.38
N THR A 67 -5.75 7.82 18.40
CA THR A 67 -5.10 9.11 18.65
C THR A 67 -3.71 9.20 18.04
N ASP A 68 -3.16 8.09 17.52
CA ASP A 68 -1.88 8.08 16.83
C ASP A 68 -2.07 8.39 15.34
N LEU A 69 -1.96 9.68 15.01
CA LEU A 69 -2.00 10.14 13.63
C LEU A 69 -0.83 9.58 12.80
N ASN A 70 0.34 9.34 13.41
CA ASN A 70 1.51 8.89 12.67
C ASN A 70 1.33 7.48 12.15
N GLU A 71 0.80 6.58 12.98
CA GLU A 71 0.47 5.21 12.58
C GLU A 71 -0.56 5.22 11.44
N TYR A 72 -1.66 5.95 11.61
CA TYR A 72 -2.73 6.03 10.61
C TYR A 72 -2.22 6.54 9.26
N VAL A 73 -1.52 7.69 9.25
CA VAL A 73 -1.01 8.28 8.01
C VAL A 73 0.06 7.39 7.37
N THR A 74 0.88 6.70 8.15
CA THR A 74 1.88 5.75 7.61
C THR A 74 1.20 4.59 6.89
N THR A 75 0.18 3.99 7.51
CA THR A 75 -0.61 2.91 6.91
C THR A 75 -1.30 3.37 5.63
N GLU A 76 -1.96 4.53 5.66
CA GLU A 76 -2.64 5.08 4.48
C GLU A 76 -1.68 5.46 3.35
N THR A 77 -0.48 5.93 3.70
CA THR A 77 0.58 6.21 2.70
C THR A 77 0.99 4.93 1.98
N ILE A 78 1.23 3.84 2.72
CA ILE A 78 1.58 2.54 2.14
C ILE A 78 0.43 2.01 1.29
N ASN A 79 -0.80 2.06 1.79
CA ASN A 79 -1.99 1.65 1.05
C ASN A 79 -2.15 2.44 -0.26
N GLY A 80 -1.92 3.75 -0.23
CA GLY A 80 -1.93 4.61 -1.40
C GLY A 80 -0.88 4.24 -2.44
N VAL A 81 0.35 3.94 -2.00
CA VAL A 81 1.42 3.46 -2.91
C VAL A 81 1.00 2.16 -3.60
N PHE A 82 0.50 1.19 -2.83
CA PHE A 82 0.10 -0.10 -3.41
C PHE A 82 -1.15 -0.04 -4.26
N LYS A 83 -2.05 0.91 -4.01
CA LYS A 83 -3.16 1.22 -4.91
C LYS A 83 -2.63 1.64 -6.29
N MET A 84 -1.66 2.55 -6.34
CA MET A 84 -1.04 2.97 -7.61
C MET A 84 -0.30 1.82 -8.30
N VAL A 85 0.39 0.96 -7.54
CA VAL A 85 1.05 -0.24 -8.09
C VAL A 85 0.02 -1.18 -8.71
N ALA A 86 -1.10 -1.43 -8.04
CA ALA A 86 -2.18 -2.27 -8.54
C ALA A 86 -2.85 -1.70 -9.80
N GLU A 87 -3.02 -0.38 -9.88
CA GLU A 87 -3.52 0.30 -11.08
C GLU A 87 -2.56 0.12 -12.27
N LYS A 88 -1.25 0.27 -12.03
CA LYS A 88 -0.22 0.04 -13.08
C LYS A 88 -0.18 -1.43 -13.51
N GLU A 89 -0.24 -2.38 -12.57
CA GLU A 89 -0.33 -3.80 -12.88
C GLU A 89 -1.55 -4.13 -13.74
N THR A 90 -2.71 -3.58 -13.37
CA THR A 90 -3.95 -3.75 -14.14
C THR A 90 -3.79 -3.26 -15.58
N GLY A 91 -3.12 -2.12 -15.78
CA GLY A 91 -2.75 -1.62 -17.09
C GLY A 91 -1.86 -2.59 -17.88
N ILE A 92 -0.78 -3.07 -17.27
CA ILE A 92 0.16 -4.03 -17.89
C ILE A 92 -0.55 -5.32 -18.34
N ARG A 93 -1.49 -5.82 -17.52
CA ARG A 93 -2.24 -7.04 -17.83
C ARG A 93 -3.22 -6.84 -18.98
N ASN A 94 -3.93 -5.73 -19.01
CA ASN A 94 -5.04 -5.50 -19.95
C ASN A 94 -4.64 -4.76 -21.23
N ASN A 95 -3.46 -4.12 -21.27
CA ASN A 95 -2.98 -3.40 -22.43
C ASN A 95 -1.55 -3.81 -22.80
N ALA A 96 -1.39 -4.47 -23.96
CA ALA A 96 -0.10 -4.91 -24.46
C ALA A 96 0.91 -3.76 -24.66
N ALA A 97 0.44 -2.55 -24.98
CA ALA A 97 1.31 -1.37 -25.14
C ALA A 97 1.96 -0.94 -23.82
N LEU A 98 1.38 -1.30 -22.67
CA LEU A 98 1.95 -1.03 -21.35
C LEU A 98 2.98 -2.08 -20.91
N ARG A 99 3.19 -3.15 -21.70
CA ARG A 99 4.24 -4.17 -21.47
C ARG A 99 5.54 -3.70 -22.12
N THR A 100 6.16 -2.70 -21.51
CA THR A 100 7.30 -1.97 -22.09
C THR A 100 8.62 -2.74 -22.05
N THR A 101 8.70 -3.83 -21.28
CA THR A 101 9.90 -4.65 -21.13
C THR A 101 9.70 -6.05 -21.70
N SER A 102 10.79 -6.69 -22.13
CA SER A 102 10.76 -8.05 -22.68
C SER A 102 10.16 -9.06 -21.70
N ILE A 103 10.47 -8.93 -20.40
CA ILE A 103 9.92 -9.81 -19.37
C ILE A 103 8.41 -9.64 -19.21
N LEU A 104 7.88 -8.40 -19.26
CA LEU A 104 6.44 -8.17 -19.17
C LEU A 104 5.71 -8.72 -20.39
N GLN A 105 6.31 -8.61 -21.58
CA GLN A 105 5.75 -9.18 -22.81
C GLN A 105 5.72 -10.70 -22.77
N GLN A 106 6.80 -11.35 -22.31
CA GLN A 106 6.86 -12.81 -22.20
C GLN A 106 5.87 -13.34 -21.16
N VAL A 107 5.89 -12.76 -19.96
CA VAL A 107 5.07 -13.24 -18.84
C VAL A 107 3.59 -12.98 -19.09
N PHE A 108 3.19 -11.76 -19.46
CA PHE A 108 1.78 -11.40 -19.63
C PHE A 108 1.25 -11.56 -21.06
N GLY A 109 2.11 -11.81 -22.04
CA GLY A 109 1.72 -12.10 -23.42
C GLY A 109 1.37 -13.57 -23.66
N ALA A 110 1.94 -14.51 -22.90
CA ALA A 110 1.63 -15.93 -22.98
C ALA A 110 0.26 -16.29 -22.38
N VAL A 111 -0.28 -15.42 -21.51
CA VAL A 111 -1.59 -15.62 -20.88
C VAL A 111 -2.69 -15.10 -21.80
N LYS A 112 -3.26 -15.99 -22.62
CA LYS A 112 -4.56 -15.72 -23.27
C LYS A 112 -5.65 -15.74 -22.20
N LYS A 113 -6.40 -14.64 -22.07
CA LYS A 113 -7.70 -14.65 -21.40
C LYS A 113 -8.78 -15.03 -22.39
#